data_AF-A0A9D2E5P7-F1
#
_entry.id   AF-A0A9D2E5P7-F1
#
_cell.length_a   1.000
_cell.length_b   1.000
_cell.length_c   1.000
_cell.angle_alpha   90.00
_cell.angle_beta   90.00
_cell.angle_gamma   90.00
#
_symmetry.space_group_name_H-M   'P 1'
#
loop_
_entity.id
_entity.type
_entity.pdbx_description
1 polymer ?
#
loop_
_entity_poly.entity_id
_entity_poly.type
_entity_poly.pdbx_seq_one_letter_code
_entity_poly.pdbx_strand_id
1 'polypeptide(L)'
;MSALLGETAAAQEPDDLKVICKKLEVINLQLARRKAATRRMFHWLFLLACAAIAVMLALLLTLGSPYLSWDLSDPETAVAGTLFHAFEWLFVRLAPLMLMVAGLGAFLTRKEM
;
A
#
# COMPACT_ATOMS: atom_id res chain seq x y z
N MET A 1 -20.05 -35.71 45.89
CA MET A 1 -19.36 -34.58 45.25
C MET A 1 -19.16 -34.91 43.77
N SER A 2 -20.12 -34.56 42.92
CA SER A 2 -20.03 -34.68 41.46
C SER A 2 -21.08 -33.78 40.83
N ALA A 3 -20.85 -32.47 40.97
CA ALA A 3 -21.32 -31.52 39.98
C ALA A 3 -20.16 -31.37 39.00
N LEU A 4 -20.34 -31.72 37.71
CA LEU A 4 -19.59 -31.21 36.53
C LEU A 4 -19.58 -32.12 35.28
N LEU A 5 -20.65 -32.88 34.98
CA LEU A 5 -20.78 -33.53 33.66
C LEU A 5 -22.23 -33.48 33.16
N GLY A 6 -22.78 -32.27 33.09
CA GLY A 6 -24.17 -32.07 32.71
C GLY A 6 -24.52 -30.70 32.15
N GLU A 7 -23.52 -29.85 31.83
CA GLU A 7 -23.72 -28.75 30.88
C GLU A 7 -23.84 -29.37 29.48
N THR A 8 -24.95 -30.07 29.28
CA THR A 8 -25.51 -30.26 27.95
C THR A 8 -25.69 -28.85 27.41
N ALA A 9 -24.84 -28.47 26.46
CA ALA A 9 -25.02 -27.27 25.66
C ALA A 9 -26.51 -27.24 25.28
N ALA A 10 -27.24 -26.29 25.87
CA ALA A 10 -28.69 -26.17 25.68
C ALA A 10 -28.94 -26.32 24.19
N ALA A 11 -29.73 -27.33 23.81
CA ALA A 11 -30.03 -27.63 22.43
C ALA A 11 -30.58 -26.34 21.80
N GLN A 12 -29.71 -25.62 21.07
CA GLN A 12 -30.09 -24.33 20.50
C GLN A 12 -31.24 -24.60 19.55
N GLU A 13 -32.35 -23.92 19.79
CA GLU A 13 -33.58 -24.09 19.01
C GLU A 13 -33.21 -23.92 17.52
N PRO A 14 -33.69 -24.78 16.61
CA PRO A 14 -33.25 -24.77 15.21
C PRO A 14 -33.45 -23.40 14.52
N ASP A 15 -34.37 -22.57 15.04
CA ASP A 15 -34.59 -21.21 14.55
C ASP A 15 -33.51 -20.22 15.00
N ASP A 16 -32.98 -20.35 16.23
CA ASP A 16 -31.87 -19.51 16.73
C ASP A 16 -30.57 -19.76 15.95
N LEU A 17 -30.27 -21.02 15.63
CA LEU A 17 -29.13 -21.38 14.78
C LEU A 17 -29.28 -20.77 13.38
N LYS A 18 -30.50 -20.77 12.82
CA LYS A 18 -30.79 -20.19 11.51
C LYS A 18 -30.62 -18.67 11.50
N VAL A 19 -31.02 -18.01 12.58
CA VAL A 19 -30.80 -16.56 12.77
C VAL A 19 -29.31 -16.24 12.84
N ILE A 20 -28.52 -17.02 13.58
CA ILE A 20 -27.07 -16.86 13.68
C ILE A 20 -26.38 -17.08 12.31
N CYS A 21 -26.76 -18.14 11.58
CA CYS A 21 -26.24 -18.41 10.24
C CYS A 21 -26.47 -17.25 9.26
N LYS A 22 -27.68 -16.65 9.25
CA LYS A 22 -27.96 -15.48 8.41
C LYS A 22 -27.09 -14.27 8.76
N LYS A 23 -26.87 -14.02 10.06
CA LYS A 23 -26.01 -12.92 10.49
C LYS A 23 -24.55 -13.14 10.06
N LEU A 24 -24.06 -14.37 10.21
CA LEU A 24 -22.72 -14.77 9.75
C LEU A 24 -22.57 -14.62 8.23
N GLU A 25 -23.57 -15.01 7.45
CA GLU A 25 -23.56 -14.87 5.99
C GLU A 25 -23.43 -13.40 5.56
N VAL A 26 -24.20 -12.50 6.20
CA VAL A 26 -24.12 -11.05 5.94
C VAL A 26 -22.74 -10.50 6.33
N ILE A 27 -22.21 -10.88 7.49
CA ILE A 27 -20.87 -10.46 7.94
C ILE A 27 -19.79 -10.97 6.98
N ASN A 28 -19.88 -12.23 6.55
CA ASN A 28 -18.95 -12.83 5.61
C ASN A 28 -18.98 -12.09 4.25
N LEU A 29 -20.18 -11.75 3.76
CA LEU A 29 -20.34 -10.97 2.53
C LEU A 29 -19.75 -9.56 2.66
N GLN A 30 -19.96 -8.88 3.79
CA GLN A 30 -19.38 -7.56 4.06
C GLN A 30 -17.85 -7.62 4.13
N LEU A 31 -17.29 -8.62 4.82
CA LEU A 31 -15.85 -8.85 4.90
C LEU A 31 -15.26 -9.13 3.50
N ALA A 32 -15.90 -9.98 2.70
CA ALA A 32 -15.48 -10.26 1.33
C ALA A 32 -15.47 -8.99 0.46
N ARG A 33 -16.54 -8.17 0.54
CA ARG A 33 -16.62 -6.88 -0.17
C ARG A 33 -15.54 -5.91 0.28
N ARG A 34 -15.32 -5.75 1.59
CA ARG A 34 -14.29 -4.87 2.15
C ARG A 34 -12.88 -5.32 1.71
N LYS A 35 -12.62 -6.64 1.75
CA LYS A 35 -11.34 -7.22 1.27
C LYS A 35 -11.12 -6.93 -0.21
N ALA A 36 -12.15 -7.05 -1.05
CA ALA A 36 -12.08 -6.71 -2.47
C ALA A 36 -11.83 -5.21 -2.71
N ALA A 37 -12.53 -4.33 -2.00
CA ALA A 37 -12.35 -2.89 -2.11
C ALA A 37 -10.93 -2.46 -1.70
N THR A 38 -10.42 -2.97 -0.58
CA THR A 38 -9.06 -2.71 -0.11
C THR A 38 -8.01 -3.20 -1.10
N ARG A 39 -8.18 -4.38 -1.70
CA ARG A 39 -7.27 -4.88 -2.76
C ARG A 39 -7.23 -3.96 -3.98
N ARG A 40 -8.40 -3.50 -4.44
CA ARG A 40 -8.50 -2.57 -5.57
C ARG A 40 -7.80 -1.24 -5.24
N MET A 41 -7.98 -0.74 -4.02
CA MET A 41 -7.28 0.47 -3.55
C MET A 41 -5.76 0.31 -3.58
N PHE A 42 -5.23 -0.80 -3.05
CA PHE A 42 -3.79 -1.08 -3.09
C PHE A 42 -3.25 -1.22 -4.51
N HIS A 43 -3.99 -1.88 -5.40
CA HIS A 43 -3.59 -2.01 -6.81
C HIS A 43 -3.43 -0.64 -7.49
N TRP A 44 -4.42 0.24 -7.34
CA TRP A 44 -4.35 1.60 -7.87
C TRP A 44 -3.27 2.43 -7.20
N LEU A 45 -3.05 2.25 -5.89
CA LEU A 45 -1.97 2.91 -5.17
C LEU A 45 -0.60 2.53 -5.73
N PHE A 46 -0.34 1.24 -5.95
CA PHE A 46 0.90 0.77 -6.55
C PHE A 46 1.08 1.29 -7.98
N LEU A 47 0.02 1.30 -8.79
CA LEU A 47 0.08 1.81 -10.15
C LEU A 47 0.37 3.32 -10.19
N LEU A 48 -0.29 4.09 -9.33
CA LEU A 48 -0.06 5.54 -9.19
C LEU A 48 1.35 5.83 -8.69
N ALA A 49 1.86 5.04 -7.75
CA ALA A 49 3.24 5.17 -7.26
C ALA A 49 4.27 4.91 -8.38
N CYS A 50 4.08 3.85 -9.17
CA CYS A 50 4.92 3.59 -10.35
C CYS A 50 4.90 4.77 -11.34
N ALA A 51 3.71 5.29 -11.66
CA ALA A 51 3.57 6.42 -12.57
C ALA A 51 4.26 7.68 -12.02
N ALA A 52 4.10 7.97 -10.74
CA ALA A 52 4.73 9.12 -10.09
C ALA A 52 6.27 9.02 -10.11
N ILE A 53 6.83 7.85 -9.83
CA ILE A 53 8.29 7.62 -9.90
C ILE A 53 8.80 7.84 -11.33
N ALA A 54 8.11 7.30 -12.34
CA ALA A 54 8.49 7.46 -13.73
C ALA A 54 8.45 8.94 -14.18
N VAL A 55 7.41 9.68 -13.80
CA VAL A 55 7.30 11.12 -14.08
C VAL A 55 8.43 11.90 -13.41
N MET A 56 8.73 11.60 -12.14
CA MET A 56 9.80 12.27 -11.41
C MET A 56 11.17 11.99 -12.03
N LEU A 57 11.46 10.74 -12.43
CA LEU A 57 12.67 10.41 -13.18
C LEU A 57 12.78 11.19 -14.49
N ALA A 58 11.69 11.25 -15.27
CA ALA A 58 11.66 12.01 -16.52
C ALA A 58 11.92 13.51 -16.27
N LEU A 59 11.35 14.07 -15.21
CA LEU A 59 11.58 15.46 -14.82
C LEU A 59 13.05 15.71 -14.45
N LEU A 60 13.66 14.86 -13.64
CA LEU A 60 15.09 14.96 -13.29
C LEU A 60 15.98 14.90 -14.54
N LEU A 61 15.69 13.97 -15.46
CA LEU A 61 16.43 13.84 -16.72
C LEU A 61 16.29 15.07 -17.63
N THR A 62 15.09 15.67 -17.71
CA THR A 62 14.86 16.86 -18.54
C THR A 62 15.46 18.13 -17.94
N LEU A 63 15.49 18.25 -16.61
CA LEU A 63 16.10 19.39 -15.92
C LEU A 63 17.64 19.38 -16.00
N GLY A 64 18.27 18.22 -16.18
CA GLY A 64 19.71 18.11 -16.44
C GLY A 64 20.59 18.63 -15.29
N SER A 65 20.20 18.35 -14.04
CA SER A 65 20.93 18.76 -12.83
C SER A 65 21.22 20.28 -12.76
N PRO A 66 20.18 21.13 -12.67
CA PRO A 66 20.29 22.59 -12.84
C PRO A 66 21.17 23.27 -11.78
N TYR A 67 21.29 22.67 -10.60
CA TYR A 67 22.13 23.17 -9.50
C TYR A 67 23.63 23.22 -9.86
N LEU A 68 24.09 22.52 -10.91
CA LEU A 68 25.47 22.62 -11.39
C LEU A 68 25.82 24.02 -11.91
N SER A 69 24.81 24.83 -12.26
CA SER A 69 24.98 26.21 -12.74
C SER A 69 24.79 27.27 -11.65
N TRP A 70 24.51 26.87 -10.42
CA TRP A 70 24.24 27.81 -9.33
C TRP A 70 25.53 28.44 -8.77
N ASP A 71 25.41 29.63 -8.17
CA ASP A 71 26.55 30.28 -7.52
C ASP A 71 26.86 29.60 -6.18
N LEU A 72 27.89 28.75 -6.16
CA LEU A 72 28.34 28.05 -4.96
C LEU A 72 29.19 28.93 -4.02
N SER A 73 29.50 30.17 -4.42
CA SER A 73 30.18 31.15 -3.57
C SER A 73 29.23 31.72 -2.52
N ASP A 74 27.94 31.79 -2.85
CA ASP A 74 26.87 32.10 -1.92
C ASP A 74 26.55 30.85 -1.06
N PRO A 75 26.70 30.91 0.28
CA PRO A 75 26.49 29.76 1.14
C PRO A 75 25.06 29.23 1.11
N GLU A 76 24.04 30.08 0.96
CA GLU A 76 22.64 29.64 0.92
C GLU A 76 22.38 28.79 -0.33
N THR A 77 22.85 29.27 -1.47
CA THR A 77 22.76 28.59 -2.76
C THR A 77 23.58 27.29 -2.78
N ALA A 78 24.77 27.28 -2.19
CA ALA A 78 25.61 26.08 -2.07
C ALA A 78 24.94 24.97 -1.25
N VAL A 79 24.30 25.32 -0.13
CA VAL A 79 23.54 24.37 0.69
C VAL A 79 22.36 23.81 -0.09
N ALA A 80 21.59 24.67 -0.76
CA ALA A 80 20.44 24.25 -1.56
C ALA A 80 20.85 23.29 -2.69
N GLY A 81 21.94 23.59 -3.40
CA GLY A 81 22.46 22.73 -4.48
C GLY A 81 22.91 21.37 -3.98
N THR A 82 23.56 21.34 -2.81
CA THR A 82 24.00 20.09 -2.17
C THR A 82 22.82 19.22 -1.76
N LEU A 83 21.76 19.81 -1.19
CA LEU A 83 20.54 19.10 -0.84
C LEU A 83 19.83 18.54 -2.07
N PHE A 84 19.75 19.33 -3.15
CA PHE A 84 19.16 18.87 -4.41
C PHE A 84 19.97 17.71 -5.00
N HIS A 85 21.30 17.81 -5.02
CA HIS A 85 22.17 16.74 -5.49
C HIS A 85 21.99 15.45 -4.68
N ALA A 86 21.95 15.56 -3.34
CA ALA A 86 21.73 14.43 -2.46
C ALA A 86 20.35 13.78 -2.71
N PHE A 87 19.31 14.58 -2.92
CA PHE A 87 17.98 14.10 -3.29
C PHE A 87 17.99 13.36 -4.63
N GLU A 88 18.54 13.96 -5.68
CA GLU A 88 18.65 13.36 -7.01
C GLU A 88 19.39 12.01 -6.95
N TRP A 89 20.55 12.01 -6.29
CA TRP A 89 21.38 10.82 -6.11
C TRP A 89 20.65 9.69 -5.38
N LEU A 90 19.95 10.02 -4.29
CA LEU A 90 19.20 9.04 -3.50
C LEU A 90 18.00 8.52 -4.28
N PHE A 91 17.25 9.42 -4.92
CA PHE A 91 16.06 9.08 -5.67
C PHE A 91 16.38 8.16 -6.84
N VAL A 92 17.39 8.49 -7.66
CA VAL A 92 17.80 7.67 -8.81
C VAL A 92 18.24 6.27 -8.38
N ARG A 93 18.89 6.13 -7.21
CA ARG A 93 19.31 4.82 -6.67
C ARG A 93 18.17 4.02 -6.07
N LEU A 94 17.22 4.68 -5.43
CA LEU A 94 16.07 4.01 -4.82
C LEU A 94 14.96 3.71 -5.82
N ALA A 95 14.83 4.48 -6.90
CA ALA A 95 13.76 4.34 -7.88
C ALA A 95 13.67 2.91 -8.47
N PRO A 96 14.76 2.22 -8.86
CA PRO A 96 14.69 0.83 -9.31
C PRO A 96 14.08 -0.11 -8.26
N LEU A 97 14.47 0.04 -7.00
CA LEU A 97 13.93 -0.78 -5.90
C LEU A 97 12.44 -0.45 -5.66
N MET A 98 12.08 0.83 -5.64
CA MET A 98 10.70 1.26 -5.46
C MET A 98 9.80 0.76 -6.59
N LEU A 99 10.27 0.81 -7.85
CA LEU A 99 9.55 0.27 -9.00
C LEU A 99 9.41 -1.25 -8.94
N MET A 100 10.43 -1.98 -8.50
CA MET A 100 10.35 -3.43 -8.30
C MET A 100 9.29 -3.77 -7.25
N VAL A 101 9.35 -3.13 -6.08
CA VAL A 101 8.38 -3.35 -4.98
C VAL A 101 6.96 -3.00 -5.42
N ALA A 102 6.78 -1.85 -6.08
CA ALA A 102 5.47 -1.42 -6.56
C ALA A 102 4.95 -2.31 -7.69
N GLY A 103 5.81 -2.77 -8.60
CA GLY A 103 5.46 -3.72 -9.65
C GLY A 103 5.06 -5.09 -9.10
N LEU A 104 5.82 -5.64 -8.15
CA LEU A 104 5.46 -6.85 -7.41
C LEU A 104 4.13 -6.69 -6.67
N GLY A 105 3.93 -5.57 -5.98
CA GLY A 105 2.68 -5.24 -5.29
C GLY A 105 1.48 -5.15 -6.24
N ALA A 106 1.64 -4.49 -7.39
CA ALA A 106 0.62 -4.41 -8.43
C ALA A 106 0.30 -5.79 -9.03
N PHE A 107 1.30 -6.65 -9.24
CA PHE A 107 1.10 -8.01 -9.74
C PHE A 107 0.35 -8.90 -8.74
N LEU A 108 0.75 -8.88 -7.47
CA LEU A 108 0.10 -9.67 -6.41
C LEU A 108 -1.34 -9.22 -6.17
N THR A 109 -1.60 -7.92 -6.23
CA THR A 109 -2.98 -7.40 -6.12
C THR A 109 -3.84 -7.71 -7.35
N ARG A 110 -3.23 -7.96 -8.51
CA ARG A 110 -3.93 -8.36 -9.75
C ARG A 110 -4.34 -9.84 -9.78
N LYS A 111 -3.52 -10.74 -9.23
CA LYS A 111 -3.75 -12.20 -9.32
C LYS A 111 -4.99 -12.68 -8.54
N GLU A 112 -5.45 -11.87 -7.59
CA GLU A 112 -6.59 -12.15 -6.71
C GLU A 112 -7.85 -11.35 -7.08
N MET A 113 -7.86 -10.74 -8.28
CA MET A 113 -9.00 -10.06 -8.90
C MET A 113 -9.68 -10.93 -9.95
#